data_AF-N1U958-F1
#
_entry.id   AF-N1U958-F1
#
_cell.length_a   1.000
_cell.length_b   1.000
_cell.length_c   1.000
_cell.angle_alpha   90.00
_cell.angle_beta   90.00
_cell.angle_gamma   90.00
#
_symmetry.space_group_name_H-M   'P 1'
#
loop_
_entity.id
_entity.type
_entity.pdbx_description
1 polymer ?
#
loop_
_entity_poly.entity_id
_entity_poly.type
_entity_poly.pdbx_seq_one_letter_code
_entity_poly.pdbx_strand_id
1 'polypeptide(L)' 'MTEEFNPFQEEFGDRRLSESILTQASKPVSEIVQSVFADLQSFLSGQKIQDDITFLSVEIL' A
#
# COMPACT_ATOMS: atom_id res chain seq x y z
N MET A 1 5.52 0.22 -5.66
CA MET A 1 4.40 -0.48 -4.95
C MET A 1 3.14 -0.57 -5.76
N THR A 2 2.79 0.45 -6.54
CA THR A 2 1.64 0.39 -7.46
C THR A 2 1.85 -0.68 -8.54
N GLU A 3 3.08 -0.78 -9.06
CA GLU A 3 3.51 -1.74 -10.09
C GLU A 3 3.75 -3.18 -9.57
N GLU A 4 3.36 -3.49 -8.33
CA GLU A 4 3.42 -4.86 -7.81
C GLU A 4 2.24 -5.68 -8.30
N PHE A 5 2.50 -6.92 -8.72
CA PHE A 5 1.46 -7.85 -9.17
C PHE A 5 1.20 -8.96 -8.16
N ASN A 6 -0.06 -9.34 -7.99
CA ASN A 6 -0.43 -10.51 -7.20
C ASN A 6 -0.29 -11.81 -8.03
N PRO A 7 -0.54 -13.00 -7.43
CA PRO A 7 -0.43 -14.28 -8.14
C PRO A 7 -1.38 -14.43 -9.34
N PHE A 8 -2.42 -13.60 -9.40
CA PHE A 8 -3.40 -13.56 -10.49
C PHE A 8 -3.04 -12.55 -11.59
N GLN A 9 -1.85 -11.94 -11.53
CA GLN A 9 -1.39 -10.90 -12.46
C GLN A 9 -2.25 -9.63 -12.42
N GLU A 10 -2.95 -9.39 -11.32
CA GLU A 10 -3.59 -8.11 -11.06
C GLU A 10 -2.54 -7.15 -10.49
N GLU A 11 -2.57 -5.91 -10.92
CA GLU A 11 -1.71 -4.83 -10.40
C GLU A 11 -2.29 -4.27 -9.10
N PHE A 12 -1.44 -3.93 -8.12
CA PHE A 12 -1.88 -3.26 -6.90
C PHE A 12 -2.52 -1.90 -7.24
N GLY A 13 -1.80 -1.08 -8.00
CA GLY A 13 -2.31 0.10 -8.69
C GLY A 13 -2.70 1.30 -7.80
N ASP A 14 -2.87 2.45 -8.44
CA ASP A 14 -3.20 3.71 -7.77
C ASP A 14 -4.55 3.69 -7.05
N ARG A 15 -5.53 2.97 -7.62
CA ARG A 15 -6.89 2.89 -7.07
C ARG A 15 -6.87 2.25 -5.67
N ARG A 16 -6.22 1.09 -5.54
CA ARG A 16 -6.14 0.38 -4.27
C ARG A 16 -5.29 1.13 -3.26
N LEU A 17 -4.18 1.72 -3.70
CA LEU A 17 -3.37 2.59 -2.86
C LEU A 17 -4.19 3.74 -2.27
N SER A 18 -4.95 4.43 -3.13
CA SER A 18 -5.83 5.53 -2.72
C SER A 18 -6.91 5.07 -1.75
N GLU A 19 -7.56 3.94 -2.02
CA GLU A 19 -8.57 3.34 -1.13
C GLU A 19 -7.96 3.01 0.24
N SER A 20 -6.78 2.40 0.29
CA SER A 20 -6.08 2.05 1.54
C SER A 20 -5.68 3.27 2.36
N ILE A 21 -5.28 4.38 1.72
CA ILE A 21 -5.01 5.66 2.41
C ILE A 21 -6.30 6.30 2.92
N LEU A 22 -7.31 6.44 2.06
CA LEU A 22 -8.55 7.18 2.37
C LEU A 22 -9.39 6.49 3.46
N THR A 23 -9.38 5.16 3.51
CA THR A 23 -10.10 4.39 4.54
C THR A 23 -9.54 4.65 5.95
N GLN A 24 -8.30 5.15 6.05
CA GLN A 24 -7.60 5.41 7.30
C GLN A 24 -7.28 6.91 7.51
N ALA A 25 -7.86 7.80 6.72
CA ALA A 25 -7.43 9.21 6.63
C ALA A 25 -7.49 10.01 7.95
N SER A 26 -8.27 9.56 8.94
CA SER A 26 -8.37 10.20 10.26
C SER A 26 -7.35 9.68 11.28
N LYS A 27 -6.49 8.73 10.90
CA LYS A 27 -5.49 8.12 11.78
C LYS A 27 -4.16 8.88 11.70
N PRO A 28 -3.30 8.74 12.72
CA PRO A 28 -1.92 9.21 12.64
C PRO A 28 -1.23 8.67 11.39
N VAL A 29 -0.37 9.48 10.77
CA VAL A 29 0.30 9.11 9.52
C VAL A 29 1.08 7.79 9.61
N SER A 30 1.63 7.48 10.80
CA SER A 30 2.31 6.22 11.07
C SER A 30 1.39 4.98 10.94
N GLU A 31 0.14 5.09 11.39
CA GLU A 31 -0.86 4.03 11.27
C GLU A 31 -1.36 3.87 9.82
N ILE A 32 -1.44 4.97 9.06
CA ILE A 32 -1.76 4.94 7.62
C ILE A 32 -0.68 4.17 6.88
N VAL A 33 0.61 4.49 7.11
CA VAL A 33 1.74 3.79 6.48
C VAL A 33 1.68 2.29 6.80
N GLN A 34 1.50 1.92 8.08
CA GLN A 34 1.38 0.51 8.46
C GLN A 34 0.22 -0.20 7.75
N SER A 35 -0.92 0.48 7.62
CA SER A 35 -2.11 -0.07 6.96
C SER A 35 -1.88 -0.29 5.46
N VAL A 36 -1.23 0.65 4.77
CA VAL A 36 -0.89 0.53 3.34
C VAL A 36 0.06 -0.64 3.10
N PHE A 37 1.11 -0.79 3.93
CA PHE A 37 2.03 -1.93 3.81
C PHE A 37 1.34 -3.26 4.13
N ALA A 38 0.41 -3.29 5.09
CA ALA A 38 -0.36 -4.48 5.40
C ALA A 38 -1.28 -4.90 4.24
N ASP A 39 -1.96 -3.95 3.59
CA ASP A 39 -2.78 -4.23 2.40
C ASP A 39 -1.91 -4.75 1.25
N LEU A 40 -0.74 -4.15 0.99
CA LEU A 40 0.20 -4.65 -0.01
C LEU A 40 0.62 -6.09 0.28
N GLN A 41 1.02 -6.41 1.52
CA GLN A 41 1.41 -7.77 1.89
C GLN A 41 0.25 -8.76 1.75
N SER A 42 -0.96 -8.36 2.14
CA SER A 42 -2.16 -9.17 1.95
C SER A 42 -2.48 -9.38 0.48
N PHE A 43 -2.31 -8.35 -0.36
CA PHE A 43 -2.54 -8.41 -1.79
C PHE A 43 -1.58 -9.38 -2.48
N LEU A 44 -0.29 -9.29 -2.16
CA LEU A 44 0.75 -10.15 -2.70
C LEU A 44 0.54 -11.64 -2.36
N SER A 45 -0.21 -11.95 -1.29
CA SER A 45 -0.56 -13.34 -0.93
C SER A 45 0.66 -14.27 -0.84
N GLY A 46 1.77 -13.77 -0.29
CA GLY A 46 3.03 -14.51 -0.16
C GLY A 46 3.93 -14.47 -1.40
N GLN A 47 3.52 -13.81 -2.48
CA GLN A 47 4.40 -13.46 -3.58
C GLN A 47 5.52 -12.53 -3.08
N LYS A 48 6.74 -12.76 -3.55
CA LYS A 48 7.86 -11.87 -3.25
C LYS A 48 7.62 -10.53 -3.90
N ILE A 49 8.06 -9.47 -3.22
CA ILE A 49 8.17 -8.13 -3.80
C ILE A 49 8.99 -8.21 -5.08
N GLN A 50 8.48 -7.59 -6.14
CA GLN A 50 9.03 -7.65 -7.50
C GLN A 50 9.96 -6.48 -7.79
N ASP A 51 9.73 -5.33 -7.16
CA ASP A 51 10.50 -4.10 -7.34
C ASP A 51 10.78 -3.40 -6.00
N ASP A 52 11.76 -2.52 -5.97
CA ASP A 52 12.07 -1.74 -4.77
C ASP A 52 10.89 -0.83 -4.39
N ILE A 53 10.57 -0.78 -3.10
CA ILE A 53 9.43 0.00 -2.60
C ILE A 53 9.91 1.14 -1.72
N THR A 54 9.53 2.36 -2.11
CA THR A 54 9.67 3.56 -1.28
C THR A 54 8.29 4.17 -1.03
N PHE A 55 8.01 4.54 0.21
CA PHE A 55 6.79 5.25 0.61
C PHE A 55 7.17 6.40 1.55
N LEU A 56 6.88 7.64 1.14
CA LEU A 56 7.15 8.85 1.92
C LEU A 56 5.82 9.54 2.25
N SER A 57 5.61 9.84 3.52
CA SER A 57 4.44 10.56 4.00
C SER A 57 4.84 11.74 4.88
N VAL A 58 3.98 12.76 4.88
CA VAL A 58 4.14 13.98 5.69
C VAL A 58 2.77 14.34 6.26
N GLU A 59 2.73 14.62 7.54
CA GLU A 59 1.57 15.19 8.22
C GLU A 59 1.88 16.67 8.53
N ILE A 60 0.96 17.56 8.17
CA ILE A 60 1.07 18.99 8.42
C ILE A 60 0.07 19.32 9.53
N LEU A 61 0.59 19.83 10.65
CA LEU A 61 -0.17 20.18 11.85
C LEU A 61 -0.57 21.65 11.85
#